data_AF-A0A5N9EG37-F1
#
_entry.id   AF-A0A5N9EG37-F1
#
_cell.length_a   1.000
_cell.length_b   1.000
_cell.length_c   1.000
_cell.angle_alpha   90.00
_cell.angle_beta   90.00
_cell.angle_gamma   90.00
#
_symmetry.space_group_name_H-M   'P 1'
#
loop_
_entity.id
_entity.type
_entity.pdbx_description
1 polymer ?
#
loop_
_entity_poly.entity_id
_entity_poly.type
_entity_poly.pdbx_seq_one_letter_code
_entity_poly.pdbx_strand_id
1 'polypeptide(L)'
;MPEVLEMLSLIADRELILSTGHSSPEEVLMLIREAKKRGVEKILAMNPIIPPISMNIDQMKEAADLGALIEFIYYSVGRPDAPVTMRQYADAIKAIGPEHCILSSCGGQAWMPIHTFAWDQLFRGMREHGLTEGEIEQMTKVNPARLLDLDSNQ
;
A
#
# COMPACT_ATOMS: atom_id res chain seq x y z
N MET A 1 12.83 6.41 20.91
CA MET A 1 13.73 5.32 20.45
C MET A 1 14.74 5.92 19.49
N PRO A 2 15.95 6.27 19.96
CA PRO A 2 16.98 6.88 19.12
C PRO A 2 17.35 6.03 17.89
N GLU A 3 17.23 4.71 17.99
CA GLU A 3 17.55 3.76 16.92
C GLU A 3 16.61 3.89 15.71
N VAL A 4 15.32 4.16 15.95
CA VAL A 4 14.36 4.41 14.86
C VAL A 4 14.69 5.71 14.14
N LEU A 5 15.11 6.73 14.89
CA LEU A 5 15.48 8.02 14.33
C LEU A 5 16.73 7.92 13.46
N GLU A 6 17.73 7.14 13.91
CA GLU A 6 18.93 6.82 13.13
C GLU A 6 18.61 6.04 11.86
N MET A 7 17.74 5.02 11.98
CA MET A 7 17.26 4.24 10.83
C MET A 7 16.57 5.13 9.79
N LEU A 8 15.70 6.06 10.21
CA LEU A 8 15.02 6.98 9.30
C LEU A 8 16.01 7.93 8.60
N SER A 9 17.01 8.43 9.31
CA SER A 9 18.08 9.24 8.70
C SER A 9 18.86 8.43 7.68
N LEU A 10 19.18 7.17 7.97
CA LEU A 10 19.85 6.27 7.02
C LEU A 10 19.00 6.02 5.76
N ILE A 11 17.68 5.85 5.91
CA ILE A 11 16.76 5.71 4.78
C ILE A 11 16.78 6.95 3.91
N ALA A 12 16.72 8.14 4.51
CA ALA A 12 16.77 9.40 3.77
C ALA A 12 18.11 9.57 3.03
N ASP A 13 19.23 9.38 3.72
CA ASP A 13 20.58 9.53 3.15
C ASP A 13 20.87 8.56 1.99
N ARG A 14 20.21 7.40 1.98
CA ARG A 14 20.39 6.35 0.96
C ARG A 14 19.25 6.25 -0.03
N GLU A 15 18.29 7.18 0.02
CA GLU A 15 17.12 7.22 -0.86
C GLU A 15 16.37 5.88 -0.89
N LEU A 16 16.24 5.23 0.27
CA LEU A 16 15.52 3.97 0.41
C LEU A 16 14.02 4.20 0.59
N ILE A 17 13.23 3.14 0.40
CA ILE A 17 11.79 3.16 0.67
C ILE A 17 11.56 2.74 2.12
N LEU A 18 10.84 3.56 2.88
CA LEU A 18 10.32 3.17 4.18
C LEU A 18 9.01 2.39 4.00
N SER A 19 8.99 1.12 4.40
CA SER A 19 7.76 0.35 4.57
C SER A 19 7.37 0.27 6.04
N THR A 20 6.14 0.64 6.38
CA THR A 20 5.70 0.85 7.77
C THR A 20 5.46 -0.44 8.56
N GLY A 21 5.52 -1.61 7.92
CA GLY A 21 5.25 -2.89 8.59
C GLY A 21 3.83 -3.00 9.15
N HIS A 22 3.64 -3.86 10.16
CA HIS A 22 2.33 -4.13 10.79
C HIS A 22 2.16 -3.43 12.16
N SER A 23 2.61 -2.18 12.26
CA SER A 23 2.44 -1.34 13.46
C SER A 23 1.00 -0.85 13.64
N SER A 24 0.66 -0.31 14.83
CA SER A 24 -0.67 0.28 15.04
C SER A 24 -0.89 1.50 14.14
N PRO A 25 -2.14 1.95 13.90
CA PRO A 25 -2.43 3.16 13.11
C PRO A 25 -1.66 4.39 13.59
N GLU A 26 -1.61 4.58 14.91
CA GLU A 26 -0.95 5.73 15.54
C GLU A 26 0.56 5.66 15.33
N GLU A 27 1.14 4.46 15.47
CA GLU A 27 2.56 4.22 15.23
C GLU A 27 2.92 4.43 13.76
N VAL A 28 2.10 3.95 12.83
CA VAL A 28 2.27 4.15 11.38
C VAL A 28 2.28 5.64 11.06
N LEU A 29 1.27 6.41 11.49
CA LEU A 29 1.20 7.85 11.23
C LEU A 29 2.34 8.62 11.89
N MET A 30 2.70 8.27 13.13
CA MET A 30 3.84 8.87 13.82
C MET A 30 5.15 8.62 13.06
N LEU A 31 5.35 7.39 12.59
CA LEU A 31 6.53 7.00 11.83
C LEU A 31 6.62 7.75 10.50
N ILE A 32 5.51 7.83 9.74
CA ILE A 32 5.44 8.58 8.48
C ILE A 32 5.77 10.06 8.72
N ARG A 33 5.15 10.69 9.72
CA ARG A 33 5.40 12.11 10.06
C ARG A 33 6.86 12.37 10.40
N GLU A 34 7.50 11.48 11.17
CA GLU A 34 8.91 11.62 11.53
C GLU A 34 9.84 11.36 10.34
N ALA A 35 9.52 10.37 9.50
CA ALA A 35 10.24 10.09 8.27
C ALA A 35 10.26 11.31 7.34
N LYS A 36 9.11 11.96 7.16
CA LYS A 36 9.00 13.19 6.35
C LYS A 36 9.83 14.35 6.91
N LYS A 37 9.83 14.56 8.22
CA LYS A 37 10.68 15.59 8.85
C LYS A 37 12.18 15.36 8.62
N ARG A 38 12.57 14.10 8.44
CA ARG A 38 13.97 13.68 8.20
C ARG A 38 14.35 13.61 6.73
N GLY A 39 13.44 13.96 5.82
CA GLY A 39 13.72 13.97 4.38
C GLY A 39 13.53 12.62 3.69
N VAL A 40 12.85 11.64 4.31
CA VAL A 40 12.45 10.43 3.60
C VAL A 40 11.41 10.78 2.55
N GLU A 41 11.74 10.55 1.28
CA GLU A 41 10.86 10.90 0.16
C GLU A 41 9.90 9.76 -0.22
N LYS A 42 10.33 8.52 -0.06
CA LYS A 42 9.62 7.31 -0.52
C LYS A 42 9.08 6.50 0.65
N ILE A 43 7.75 6.45 0.78
CA ILE A 43 7.07 5.81 1.90
C ILE A 43 5.92 4.92 1.40
N LEU A 44 5.83 3.71 1.95
CA LEU A 44 4.78 2.74 1.69
C LEU A 44 4.10 2.36 3.02
N ALA A 45 2.81 2.67 3.14
CA ALA A 45 1.95 2.13 4.19
C ALA A 45 1.53 0.71 3.77
N MET A 46 2.12 -0.29 4.42
CA MET A 46 1.99 -1.69 4.02
C MET A 46 0.67 -2.29 4.51
N ASN A 47 -0.26 -2.56 3.59
CA ASN A 47 -1.56 -3.19 3.81
C ASN A 47 -2.31 -2.74 5.10
N PRO A 48 -2.52 -1.43 5.29
CA PRO A 48 -2.86 -0.89 6.61
C PRO A 48 -4.30 -1.14 7.06
N ILE A 49 -5.18 -1.59 6.16
CA ILE A 49 -6.61 -1.77 6.44
C ILE A 49 -6.91 -3.07 7.23
N ILE A 50 -5.99 -4.02 7.29
CA ILE A 50 -6.22 -5.30 7.95
C ILE A 50 -5.85 -5.29 9.45
N PRO A 51 -6.47 -6.15 10.28
CA PRO A 51 -5.99 -6.42 11.62
C PRO A 51 -4.55 -6.96 11.63
N PRO A 52 -3.69 -6.58 12.60
CA PRO A 52 -3.97 -5.74 13.76
C PRO A 52 -3.88 -4.23 13.50
N ILE A 53 -3.49 -3.80 12.30
CA ILE A 53 -3.29 -2.39 11.96
C ILE A 53 -4.66 -1.68 11.97
N SER A 54 -5.61 -2.10 11.14
CA SER A 54 -6.98 -1.56 11.11
C SER A 54 -7.07 -0.03 10.94
N MET A 55 -6.21 0.57 10.10
CA MET A 55 -6.34 1.99 9.78
C MET A 55 -7.69 2.26 9.12
N ASN A 56 -8.38 3.30 9.58
CA ASN A 56 -9.60 3.78 8.94
C ASN A 56 -9.28 4.64 7.70
N ILE A 57 -10.31 5.00 6.93
CA ILE A 57 -10.16 5.79 5.70
C ILE A 57 -9.48 7.15 5.96
N ASP A 58 -9.85 7.85 7.03
CA ASP A 58 -9.28 9.18 7.33
C ASP A 58 -7.80 9.09 7.68
N GLN A 59 -7.40 8.04 8.41
CA GLN A 59 -6.00 7.76 8.71
C GLN A 59 -5.22 7.40 7.44
N MET A 60 -5.80 6.62 6.53
CA MET A 60 -5.14 6.30 5.26
C MET A 60 -5.00 7.53 4.36
N LYS A 61 -5.99 8.43 4.36
CA LYS A 61 -5.89 9.74 3.69
C LYS A 61 -4.80 10.60 4.30
N GLU A 62 -4.71 10.66 5.62
CA GLU A 62 -3.62 11.38 6.29
C GLU A 62 -2.24 10.83 5.89
N ALA A 63 -2.08 9.52 5.85
CA ALA A 63 -0.85 8.89 5.38
C ALA A 63 -0.54 9.26 3.92
N ALA A 64 -1.56 9.26 3.05
CA ALA A 64 -1.44 9.68 1.65
C ALA A 64 -1.06 11.17 1.51
N ASP A 65 -1.66 12.06 2.30
CA ASP A 65 -1.36 13.50 2.35
C ASP A 65 0.08 13.77 2.81
N LEU A 66 0.62 12.90 3.67
CA LEU A 66 2.02 12.93 4.09
C LEU A 66 2.97 12.37 3.01
N GLY A 67 2.44 11.85 1.90
CA GLY A 67 3.20 11.35 0.75
C GLY A 67 3.48 9.85 0.78
N ALA A 68 2.81 9.08 1.64
CA ALA A 68 2.88 7.63 1.58
C ALA A 68 1.96 7.06 0.48
N LEU A 69 2.39 5.97 -0.16
CA LEU A 69 1.49 5.13 -0.95
C LEU A 69 0.84 4.07 -0.05
N ILE A 70 -0.43 3.80 -0.26
CA ILE A 70 -1.22 2.83 0.51
C ILE A 70 -1.29 1.51 -0.25
N GLU A 71 -0.73 0.45 0.31
CA GLU A 71 -0.73 -0.87 -0.33
C GLU A 71 -2.01 -1.65 -0.03
N PHE A 72 -2.57 -2.32 -1.02
CA PHE A 72 -3.68 -3.27 -0.92
C PHE A 72 -3.26 -4.61 -1.53
N ILE A 73 -3.36 -5.70 -0.76
CA ILE A 73 -2.81 -7.00 -1.17
C ILE A 73 -3.89 -8.06 -1.39
N TYR A 74 -3.77 -8.89 -2.42
CA TYR A 74 -4.75 -9.94 -2.68
C TYR A 74 -4.88 -10.95 -1.54
N TYR A 75 -3.80 -11.24 -0.80
CA TYR A 75 -3.84 -12.12 0.38
C TYR A 75 -4.96 -11.76 1.38
N SER A 76 -5.25 -10.47 1.53
CA SER A 76 -6.24 -9.97 2.49
C SER A 76 -7.68 -10.08 2.04
N VAL A 77 -7.93 -10.40 0.76
CA VAL A 77 -9.26 -10.52 0.16
C VAL A 77 -9.51 -11.88 -0.50
N GLY A 78 -8.44 -12.62 -0.81
CA GLY A 78 -8.45 -13.83 -1.62
C GLY A 78 -8.51 -15.15 -0.84
N ARG A 79 -8.71 -15.07 0.48
CA ARG A 79 -8.78 -16.23 1.38
C ARG A 79 -10.21 -16.47 1.88
N PRO A 80 -10.58 -17.72 2.22
CA PRO A 80 -11.89 -18.01 2.82
C PRO A 80 -12.19 -17.22 4.11
N ASP A 81 -11.15 -16.92 4.88
CA ASP A 81 -11.19 -16.17 6.14
C ASP A 81 -10.66 -14.73 5.98
N ALA A 82 -10.73 -14.19 4.77
CA ALA A 82 -10.27 -12.85 4.46
C ALA A 82 -10.91 -11.80 5.42
N PRO A 83 -10.10 -10.94 6.06
CA PRO A 83 -10.62 -9.93 6.99
C PRO A 83 -11.37 -8.78 6.30
N VAL A 84 -11.23 -8.65 4.98
CA VAL A 84 -11.76 -7.57 4.16
C VAL A 84 -12.24 -8.12 2.82
N THR A 85 -13.22 -7.46 2.22
CA THR A 85 -13.79 -7.83 0.93
C THR A 85 -13.22 -7.00 -0.22
N MET A 86 -13.32 -7.51 -1.45
CA MET A 86 -12.97 -6.76 -2.67
C MET A 86 -13.73 -5.42 -2.77
N ARG A 87 -14.99 -5.39 -2.33
CA ARG A 87 -15.79 -4.16 -2.29
C ARG A 87 -15.20 -3.14 -1.32
N GLN A 88 -14.86 -3.55 -0.10
CA GLN A 88 -14.24 -2.66 0.89
C GLN A 88 -12.90 -2.10 0.39
N TYR A 89 -12.11 -2.91 -0.32
CA TYR A 89 -10.90 -2.44 -1.00
C TYR A 89 -11.22 -1.37 -2.05
N ALA A 90 -12.13 -1.66 -2.97
CA ALA A 90 -12.51 -0.72 -4.03
C ALA A 90 -13.08 0.60 -3.45
N ASP A 91 -13.91 0.52 -2.40
CA ASP A 91 -14.48 1.69 -1.73
C ASP A 91 -13.39 2.51 -1.02
N ALA A 92 -12.43 1.86 -0.36
CA ALA A 92 -11.30 2.53 0.26
C ALA A 92 -10.40 3.22 -0.77
N ILE A 93 -10.05 2.53 -1.85
CA ILE A 93 -9.24 3.06 -2.95
C ILE A 93 -9.92 4.30 -3.56
N LYS A 94 -11.22 4.24 -3.86
CA LYS A 94 -11.97 5.39 -4.38
C LYS A 94 -12.02 6.56 -3.40
N ALA A 95 -12.10 6.27 -2.11
CA ALA A 95 -12.12 7.31 -1.09
C ALA A 95 -10.75 8.01 -0.97
N ILE A 96 -9.65 7.27 -1.07
CA ILE A 96 -8.27 7.76 -0.92
C ILE A 96 -7.76 8.42 -2.21
N GLY A 97 -8.09 7.85 -3.38
CA GLY A 97 -7.54 8.23 -4.68
C GLY A 97 -6.59 7.14 -5.21
N PRO A 98 -6.86 6.53 -6.38
CA PRO A 98 -6.00 5.49 -6.97
C PRO A 98 -4.54 5.93 -7.16
N GLU A 99 -4.26 7.21 -7.37
CA GLU A 99 -2.93 7.82 -7.48
C GLU A 99 -2.09 7.73 -6.19
N HIS A 100 -2.73 7.42 -5.07
CA HIS A 100 -2.11 7.21 -3.76
C HIS A 100 -2.04 5.73 -3.36
N CYS A 101 -2.48 4.81 -4.22
CA CYS A 101 -2.60 3.38 -3.88
C CYS A 101 -1.67 2.49 -4.70
N ILE A 102 -1.24 1.37 -4.12
CA ILE A 102 -0.57 0.27 -4.83
C ILE A 102 -1.37 -1.00 -4.65
N LEU A 103 -1.53 -1.78 -5.72
CA LEU A 103 -2.02 -3.15 -5.63
C LEU A 103 -0.83 -4.12 -5.62
N SER A 104 -0.92 -5.19 -4.83
CA SER A 104 0.08 -6.27 -4.79
C SER A 104 -0.59 -7.64 -4.75
N SER A 105 -0.05 -8.64 -5.45
CA SER A 105 -0.63 -9.99 -5.40
C SER A 105 -0.44 -10.68 -4.04
N CYS A 106 0.74 -10.58 -3.42
CA CYS A 106 1.11 -11.39 -2.24
C CYS A 106 0.73 -12.90 -2.40
N GLY A 107 0.68 -13.39 -3.65
CA GLY A 107 0.40 -14.78 -3.99
C GLY A 107 1.65 -15.66 -3.86
N GLY A 108 1.61 -16.87 -4.42
CA GLY A 108 2.78 -17.75 -4.62
C GLY A 108 3.44 -18.30 -3.35
N GLN A 109 2.93 -17.97 -2.17
CA GLN A 109 3.21 -18.70 -0.94
C GLN A 109 2.66 -20.14 -1.08
N ALA A 110 3.24 -21.10 -0.36
CA ALA A 110 2.87 -22.52 -0.49
C ALA A 110 1.37 -22.81 -0.28
N TRP A 111 0.67 -21.96 0.49
CA TRP A 111 -0.77 -22.07 0.78
C TRP A 111 -1.64 -21.04 0.04
N MET A 112 -1.04 -20.23 -0.85
CA MET A 112 -1.77 -19.26 -1.68
C MET A 112 -1.76 -19.70 -3.14
N PRO A 113 -2.75 -19.27 -3.95
CA PRO A 113 -2.68 -19.44 -5.39
C PRO A 113 -1.40 -18.83 -5.97
N ILE A 114 -0.97 -19.34 -7.12
CA ILE A 114 0.15 -18.74 -7.87
C ILE A 114 -0.11 -17.25 -8.15
N HIS A 115 0.96 -16.46 -8.22
CA HIS A 115 0.86 -15.01 -8.34
C HIS A 115 0.01 -14.54 -9.53
N THR A 116 0.05 -15.24 -10.67
CA THR A 116 -0.75 -14.88 -11.86
C THR A 116 -2.25 -15.02 -11.61
N PHE A 117 -2.68 -16.05 -10.88
CA PHE A 117 -4.09 -16.22 -10.51
C PHE A 117 -4.53 -15.16 -9.49
N ALA A 118 -3.69 -14.86 -8.50
CA ALA A 118 -3.96 -13.80 -7.53
C ALA A 118 -4.16 -12.44 -8.22
N TRP A 119 -3.35 -12.12 -9.23
CA TRP A 119 -3.52 -10.91 -10.03
C TRP A 119 -4.82 -10.90 -10.84
N ASP A 120 -5.14 -11.98 -11.55
CA ASP A 120 -6.39 -12.08 -12.32
C ASP A 120 -7.61 -11.80 -11.44
N GLN A 121 -7.66 -12.46 -10.28
CA GLN A 121 -8.76 -12.32 -9.33
C GLN A 121 -8.82 -10.91 -8.73
N LEU A 122 -7.68 -10.30 -8.39
CA LEU A 122 -7.64 -8.94 -7.87
C LEU A 122 -8.15 -7.94 -8.91
N PHE A 123 -7.68 -8.01 -10.15
CA PHE A 123 -8.11 -7.10 -11.22
C PHE A 123 -9.59 -7.25 -11.55
N ARG A 124 -10.08 -8.50 -11.65
CA ARG A 124 -11.51 -8.76 -11.86
C ARG A 124 -12.35 -8.19 -10.72
N GLY A 125 -11.96 -8.43 -9.47
CA GLY A 125 -12.67 -7.88 -8.30
C GLY A 125 -12.70 -6.34 -8.28
N MET A 126 -11.59 -5.68 -8.65
CA MET A 126 -11.55 -4.21 -8.74
C MET A 126 -12.49 -3.69 -9.84
N ARG A 127 -12.50 -4.31 -11.03
CA ARG A 127 -13.41 -3.94 -12.13
C ARG A 127 -14.88 -4.14 -11.77
N GLU A 128 -15.21 -5.29 -11.18
CA GLU A 128 -16.57 -5.62 -10.72
C GLU A 128 -17.10 -4.61 -9.69
N HIS A 129 -16.20 -3.95 -8.97
CA HIS A 129 -16.51 -2.88 -8.03
C HIS A 129 -16.25 -1.47 -8.57
N GLY A 130 -16.09 -1.32 -9.89
CA GLY A 130 -16.16 -0.05 -10.59
C GLY A 130 -14.86 0.77 -10.56
N LEU A 131 -13.70 0.11 -10.48
CA LEU A 131 -12.41 0.71 -10.86
C LEU A 131 -12.22 0.49 -12.36
N THR A 132 -11.74 1.52 -13.04
CA THR A 132 -11.42 1.49 -14.47
C THR A 132 -10.08 0.79 -14.73
N GLU A 133 -9.83 0.35 -15.97
CA GLU A 133 -8.51 -0.18 -16.35
C GLU A 133 -7.39 0.83 -16.06
N GLY A 134 -7.62 2.12 -16.38
CA GLY A 134 -6.61 3.17 -16.14
C GLY A 134 -6.25 3.33 -14.67
N GLU A 135 -7.23 3.25 -13.76
CA GLU A 135 -6.96 3.28 -12.31
C GLU A 135 -6.23 2.03 -11.84
N ILE A 136 -6.56 0.86 -12.39
CA ILE A 136 -5.85 -0.39 -12.08
C ILE A 136 -4.40 -0.31 -12.59
N GLU A 137 -4.16 0.18 -13.80
CA GLU A 137 -2.82 0.39 -14.34
C GLU A 137 -2.04 1.43 -13.53
N GLN A 138 -2.69 2.50 -13.09
CA GLN A 138 -2.09 3.49 -12.20
C GLN A 138 -1.53 2.82 -10.93
N MET A 139 -2.33 1.98 -10.27
CA MET A 139 -1.95 1.34 -9.00
C MET A 139 -0.98 0.16 -9.15
N THR A 140 -0.89 -0.44 -10.33
CA THR A 140 -0.10 -1.67 -10.56
C THR A 140 1.19 -1.44 -11.32
N LYS A 141 1.27 -0.35 -12.08
CA LYS A 141 2.42 0.02 -12.92
C LYS A 141 2.96 1.38 -12.55
N VAL A 142 2.13 2.42 -12.65
CA VAL A 142 2.60 3.82 -12.58
C VAL A 142 3.07 4.21 -11.18
N ASN A 143 2.23 3.98 -10.16
CA ASN A 143 2.55 4.30 -8.76
C ASN A 143 3.76 3.51 -8.23
N PRO A 144 3.86 2.18 -8.42
CA PRO A 144 5.04 1.45 -7.98
C PRO A 144 6.29 1.80 -8.79
N ALA A 145 6.18 2.10 -10.10
CA ALA A 145 7.31 2.61 -10.88
C ALA A 145 7.81 3.96 -10.34
N ARG A 146 6.90 4.89 -10.04
CA ARG A 146 7.22 6.16 -9.38
C ARG A 146 7.90 5.95 -8.03
N LEU A 147 7.43 4.98 -7.23
CA LEU A 147 8.03 4.67 -5.93
C LEU A 147 9.45 4.08 -6.07
N LEU A 148 9.75 3.44 -7.19
CA LEU A 148 11.04 2.81 -7.47
C LEU A 148 11.95 3.66 -8.36
N ASP A 149 11.56 4.88 -8.68
CA ASP A 149 12.24 5.78 -9.62
C ASP A 149 12.46 5.15 -11.02
N LEU A 150 11.47 4.39 -11.49
CA LEU A 150 11.45 3.74 -12.80
C LEU A 150 10.56 4.47 -13.79
N ASP A 151 10.93 4.41 -15.07
CA ASP A 151 10.06 4.88 -16.16
C ASP A 151 8.82 3.99 -16.29
N SER A 152 7.64 4.61 -16.21
CA SER A 152 6.34 3.92 -16.31
C SER A 152 5.88 3.65 -17.75
N ASN A 153 6.72 3.99 -18.75
CA ASN A 153 6.46 3.79 -20.18
C ASN A 153 7.03 2.46 -20.74
N GLN A 154 7.44 1.52 -19.87
CA GLN A 154 7.91 0.19 -20.27
C GLN A 154 6.82 -0.88 -20.13
#